data_AF-A0A439U3B7-F1
#
_entry.id   AF-A0A439U3B7-F1
#
_cell.length_a   1.000
_cell.length_b   1.000
_cell.length_c   1.000
_cell.angle_alpha   90.00
_cell.angle_beta   90.00
_cell.angle_gamma   90.00
#
_symmetry.space_group_name_H-M   'P 1'
#
loop_
_entity.id
_entity.type
_entity.pdbx_description
1 polymer ?
#
loop_
_entity_poly.entity_id
_entity_poly.type
_entity_poly.pdbx_seq_one_letter_code
_entity_poly.pdbx_strand_id
1 'polypeptide(L)'
;MARSTVIAIGASAGGVDALRDLVAKLPEAFPASVLIVLHIGAHRSELPAILNAAGPVPAKHATNYEQISSGQIYVAPPDHHMIVSHGKLRLLRTPKENWARPAIDPLFRSVAEAYGPNAIGVILTGYLNDGSLGLAEIKRRGGIAIVQDPDDAAYPEMPGSAAAHVALDYRVALSRMPRLLVELVNGKEGKEAAMPNKTSQPEAEGDSPTIDGAKFDRPLALTCPECGGALLQSGTGCHSRNEI
;
A
#
# COMPACT_ATOMS: atom_id res chain seq x y z
N MET A 1 12.78 14.83 -13.86
CA MET A 1 11.33 14.94 -13.62
C MET A 1 11.06 14.42 -12.22
N ALA A 2 10.49 15.24 -11.32
CA ALA A 2 10.08 14.76 -10.01
C ALA A 2 9.07 13.63 -10.19
N ARG A 3 9.25 12.50 -9.50
CA ARG A 3 8.27 11.40 -9.53
C ARG A 3 7.00 11.87 -8.83
N SER A 4 5.85 11.78 -9.50
CA SER A 4 4.55 12.13 -8.93
C SER A 4 4.28 11.35 -7.64
N THR A 5 3.65 12.01 -6.67
CA THR A 5 3.25 11.40 -5.40
C THR A 5 2.13 10.37 -5.63
N VAL A 6 2.24 9.23 -4.95
CA VAL A 6 1.22 8.17 -4.95
C VAL A 6 0.74 7.91 -3.54
N ILE A 7 -0.57 7.91 -3.37
CA ILE A 7 -1.22 7.58 -2.10
C ILE A 7 -1.81 6.18 -2.23
N ALA A 8 -1.34 5.24 -1.41
CA ALA A 8 -1.92 3.92 -1.28
C ALA A 8 -2.79 3.86 -0.03
N ILE A 9 -4.05 3.47 -0.16
CA ILE A 9 -5.03 3.41 0.93
C ILE A 9 -5.52 1.97 1.10
N GLY A 10 -5.47 1.49 2.33
CA GLY A 10 -6.01 0.20 2.75
C GLY A 10 -7.18 0.38 3.72
N ALA A 11 -8.29 -0.32 3.47
CA ALA A 11 -9.47 -0.30 4.33
C ALA A 11 -10.15 -1.68 4.37
N SER A 12 -10.95 -1.95 5.40
CA SER A 12 -11.73 -3.18 5.52
C SER A 12 -13.13 -2.91 6.09
N ALA A 13 -13.49 -3.49 7.24
CA ALA A 13 -14.76 -3.21 7.91
C ALA A 13 -14.92 -1.70 8.20
N GLY A 14 -16.09 -1.14 7.86
CA GLY A 14 -16.35 0.31 7.89
C GLY A 14 -15.66 1.12 6.78
N GLY A 15 -14.89 0.46 5.92
CA GLY A 15 -14.04 1.11 4.92
C GLY A 15 -14.81 1.82 3.81
N VAL A 16 -15.99 1.34 3.43
CA VAL A 16 -16.80 2.00 2.39
C VAL A 16 -17.20 3.41 2.82
N ASP A 17 -17.76 3.56 4.02
CA ASP A 17 -18.17 4.86 4.53
C ASP A 17 -16.96 5.76 4.82
N ALA A 18 -15.88 5.19 5.37
CA ALA A 18 -14.65 5.94 5.58
C ALA A 18 -14.06 6.50 4.27
N LEU A 19 -14.04 5.69 3.21
CA LEU A 19 -13.56 6.10 1.90
C LEU A 19 -14.48 7.15 1.27
N ARG A 20 -15.81 7.00 1.37
CA ARG A 20 -16.79 8.00 0.89
C ARG A 20 -16.55 9.35 1.54
N ASP A 21 -16.43 9.37 2.87
CA ASP A 21 -16.20 10.59 3.64
C ASP A 21 -14.85 11.25 3.33
N LEU A 22 -13.83 10.44 3.02
CA LEU A 22 -12.52 10.91 2.62
C LEU A 22 -12.56 11.55 1.23
N VAL A 23 -13.08 10.84 0.22
CA VAL A 23 -13.08 11.32 -1.17
C VAL A 23 -14.02 12.52 -1.39
N ALA A 24 -15.11 12.61 -0.62
CA ALA A 24 -16.04 13.74 -0.66
C ALA A 24 -15.39 15.09 -0.32
N LYS A 25 -14.26 15.05 0.40
CA LYS A 25 -13.55 16.25 0.89
C LYS A 25 -12.23 16.48 0.16
N LEU A 26 -11.91 15.69 -0.87
CA LEU A 26 -10.78 15.95 -1.74
C LEU A 26 -11.12 17.06 -2.75
N PRO A 27 -10.17 17.92 -3.14
CA PRO A 27 -10.39 18.90 -4.19
C PRO A 27 -10.52 18.21 -5.56
N GLU A 28 -11.26 18.83 -6.49
CA GLU A 28 -11.44 18.33 -7.86
C GLU A 28 -10.09 18.17 -8.59
N ALA A 29 -9.24 19.19 -8.51
CA ALA A 29 -7.88 19.17 -9.07
C ALA A 29 -6.87 18.55 -8.09
N PHE A 30 -7.09 17.31 -7.66
CA PHE A 30 -6.17 16.62 -6.75
C PHE A 30 -4.92 16.12 -7.51
N PRO A 31 -3.69 16.59 -7.20
CA PRO A 31 -2.54 16.38 -8.07
C PRO A 31 -1.83 15.02 -7.91
N ALA A 32 -2.24 14.20 -6.94
CA ALA A 32 -1.71 12.84 -6.75
C ALA A 32 -2.62 11.77 -7.37
N SER A 33 -2.04 10.58 -7.57
CA SER A 33 -2.82 9.37 -7.85
C SER A 33 -3.13 8.64 -6.55
N VAL A 34 -4.31 8.03 -6.47
CA VAL A 34 -4.77 7.30 -5.28
C VAL A 34 -5.05 5.85 -5.65
N LEU A 35 -4.41 4.91 -4.97
CA LEU A 35 -4.56 3.48 -5.16
C LEU A 35 -5.25 2.90 -3.93
N ILE A 36 -6.43 2.29 -4.10
CA ILE A 36 -7.27 1.82 -2.99
C ILE A 36 -7.39 0.31 -3.04
N VAL A 37 -7.13 -0.33 -1.90
CA VAL A 37 -7.57 -1.68 -1.59
C VAL A 37 -8.62 -1.61 -0.50
N LEU A 38 -9.80 -2.14 -0.78
CA LEU A 38 -10.83 -2.46 0.21
C LEU A 38 -10.93 -3.98 0.29
N HIS A 39 -10.89 -4.56 1.49
CA HIS A 39 -11.19 -5.98 1.66
C HIS A 39 -12.63 -6.29 1.23
N ILE A 40 -12.74 -6.91 0.07
CA ILE A 40 -13.97 -7.37 -0.54
C ILE A 40 -13.79 -8.82 -0.95
N GLY A 41 -14.88 -9.60 -0.89
CA GLY A 41 -14.88 -10.97 -1.41
C GLY A 41 -14.76 -11.01 -2.94
N ALA A 42 -15.02 -12.16 -3.54
CA ALA A 42 -14.95 -12.35 -4.99
C ALA A 42 -16.17 -11.78 -5.75
N HIS A 43 -17.17 -11.24 -5.04
CA HIS A 43 -18.38 -10.70 -5.64
C HIS A 43 -18.11 -9.36 -6.33
N ARG A 44 -18.95 -9.04 -7.32
CA ARG A 44 -18.92 -7.74 -8.00
C ARG A 44 -18.98 -6.60 -6.98
N SER A 45 -18.15 -5.58 -7.20
CA SER A 45 -18.06 -4.40 -6.34
C SER A 45 -18.46 -3.15 -7.10
N GLU A 46 -19.31 -2.33 -6.50
CA GLU A 46 -19.68 -1.00 -7.02
C GLU A 46 -18.86 0.12 -6.39
N LEU A 47 -17.77 -0.21 -5.67
CA LEU A 47 -17.01 0.80 -4.92
C LEU A 47 -16.61 2.01 -5.78
N PRO A 48 -16.11 1.88 -7.02
CA PRO A 48 -15.82 3.06 -7.84
C PRO A 48 -17.03 3.95 -8.09
N ALA A 49 -18.20 3.38 -8.36
CA ALA A 49 -19.43 4.15 -8.58
C ALA A 49 -19.87 4.88 -7.30
N ILE A 50 -19.72 4.22 -6.15
CA ILE A 50 -20.00 4.82 -4.83
C ILE A 50 -19.05 6.00 -4.55
N LEU A 51 -17.76 5.87 -4.87
CA LEU A 51 -16.78 6.94 -4.69
C LEU A 51 -17.01 8.11 -5.65
N ASN A 52 -17.35 7.83 -6.91
CA ASN A 52 -17.72 8.85 -7.90
C ASN A 52 -18.96 9.65 -7.50
N ALA A 53 -19.92 9.01 -6.84
CA ALA A 53 -21.12 9.69 -6.34
C ALA A 53 -20.82 10.54 -5.09
N ALA A 54 -19.74 10.24 -4.37
CA ALA A 54 -19.39 10.91 -3.11
C ALA A 54 -18.42 12.08 -3.30
N GLY A 55 -17.46 12.00 -4.23
CA GLY A 55 -16.38 12.97 -4.36
C GLY A 55 -16.05 13.35 -5.80
N PRO A 56 -15.30 14.44 -6.00
CA PRO A 56 -15.05 15.01 -7.33
C PRO A 56 -13.91 14.32 -8.09
N VAL A 57 -13.04 13.56 -7.39
CA VAL A 57 -11.93 12.85 -8.04
C VAL A 57 -12.45 11.56 -8.67
N PRO A 58 -12.25 11.34 -9.99
CA PRO A 58 -12.80 10.17 -10.66
C PRO A 58 -12.18 8.88 -10.11
N ALA A 59 -13.05 7.90 -9.87
CA ALA A 59 -12.73 6.57 -9.39
C ALA A 59 -13.11 5.51 -10.42
N LYS A 60 -12.25 4.51 -10.61
CA LYS A 60 -12.51 3.34 -11.44
C LYS A 60 -11.83 2.10 -10.89
N HIS A 61 -12.28 0.93 -11.30
CA HIS A 61 -11.48 -0.26 -11.10
C HIS A 61 -10.20 -0.17 -11.94
N ALA A 62 -9.07 -0.54 -11.33
CA ALA A 62 -7.81 -0.63 -12.03
C ALA A 62 -7.91 -1.66 -13.17
N THR A 63 -7.25 -1.36 -14.29
CA THR A 63 -7.08 -2.30 -15.40
C THR A 63 -5.66 -2.86 -15.41
N ASN A 64 -5.50 -4.11 -15.82
CA ASN A 64 -4.16 -4.72 -15.89
C ASN A 64 -3.29 -4.01 -16.94
N TYR A 65 -2.03 -3.72 -16.59
CA TYR A 65 -1.07 -2.95 -17.38
C TYR A 65 -1.42 -1.47 -17.59
N GLU A 66 -2.31 -0.92 -16.77
CA GLU A 66 -2.72 0.47 -16.87
C GLU A 66 -1.65 1.44 -16.36
N GLN A 67 -1.48 2.57 -17.06
CA GLN A 67 -0.60 3.64 -16.63
C GLN A 67 -1.21 4.44 -15.47
N ILE A 68 -0.43 4.65 -14.41
CA ILE A 68 -0.86 5.44 -13.25
C ILE A 68 -0.83 6.93 -13.62
N SER A 69 -1.97 7.60 -13.47
CA SER A 69 -2.15 9.03 -13.77
C SER A 69 -2.59 9.80 -12.52
N SER A 70 -2.09 11.01 -12.34
CA SER A 70 -2.54 11.94 -11.30
C SER A 70 -4.02 12.32 -11.48
N GLY A 71 -4.70 12.69 -10.40
CA GLY A 71 -6.12 13.08 -10.43
C GLY A 71 -7.07 11.90 -10.65
N GLN A 72 -6.63 10.68 -10.36
CA GLN A 72 -7.42 9.47 -10.53
C GLN A 72 -7.32 8.58 -9.29
N ILE A 73 -8.46 8.05 -8.88
CA ILE A 73 -8.59 6.97 -7.91
C ILE A 73 -8.70 5.64 -8.67
N TYR A 74 -7.82 4.70 -8.32
CA TYR A 74 -7.80 3.34 -8.83
C TYR A 74 -8.16 2.38 -7.70
N VAL A 75 -9.21 1.59 -7.90
CA VAL A 75 -9.71 0.62 -6.92
C VAL A 75 -9.33 -0.79 -7.35
N ALA A 76 -8.70 -1.56 -6.47
CA ALA A 76 -8.43 -2.97 -6.71
C ALA A 76 -9.74 -3.72 -7.01
N PRO A 77 -9.83 -4.45 -8.14
CA PRO A 77 -11.03 -5.23 -8.44
C PRO A 77 -11.15 -6.45 -7.51
N PRO A 78 -12.37 -6.99 -7.32
CA PRO A 78 -12.59 -8.24 -6.59
C PRO A 78 -11.69 -9.36 -7.09
N ASP A 79 -11.23 -10.22 -6.17
CA ASP A 79 -10.44 -11.43 -6.47
C ASP A 79 -9.10 -11.19 -7.20
N HIS A 80 -8.56 -9.96 -7.19
CA HIS A 80 -7.23 -9.67 -7.71
C HIS A 80 -6.43 -8.79 -6.76
N HIS A 81 -5.18 -9.17 -6.49
CA HIS A 81 -4.22 -8.25 -5.90
C HIS A 81 -3.86 -7.17 -6.92
N MET A 82 -3.93 -5.91 -6.49
CA MET A 82 -3.45 -4.78 -7.26
C MET A 82 -2.06 -4.40 -6.78
N ILE A 83 -1.08 -4.40 -7.68
CA ILE A 83 0.30 -4.00 -7.38
C ILE A 83 0.79 -2.97 -8.40
N VAL A 84 1.85 -2.25 -8.06
CA VAL A 84 2.60 -1.42 -9.01
C VAL A 84 3.82 -2.18 -9.51
N SER A 85 4.03 -2.21 -10.82
CA SER A 85 5.22 -2.80 -11.43
C SER A 85 5.60 -2.03 -12.69
N HIS A 86 6.86 -1.63 -12.80
CA HIS A 86 7.38 -0.88 -13.95
C HIS A 86 6.55 0.38 -14.28
N GLY A 87 6.07 1.09 -13.26
CA GLY A 87 5.25 2.31 -13.40
C GLY A 87 3.80 2.08 -13.85
N LYS A 88 3.33 0.83 -13.86
CA LYS A 88 1.98 0.43 -14.26
C LYS A 88 1.28 -0.36 -13.17
N LEU A 89 -0.05 -0.35 -13.18
CA LEU A 89 -0.88 -1.22 -12.36
C LEU A 89 -0.86 -2.63 -12.96
N ARG A 90 -0.69 -3.63 -12.09
CA ARG A 90 -0.77 -5.05 -12.42
C ARG A 90 -1.82 -5.69 -11.53
N LEU A 91 -2.66 -6.51 -12.14
CA LEU A 91 -3.66 -7.30 -11.44
C LEU A 91 -3.23 -8.76 -11.43
N LEU A 92 -3.08 -9.32 -10.23
CA LEU A 92 -2.57 -10.67 -10.02
C LEU A 92 -3.57 -11.55 -9.28
N ARG A 93 -3.71 -12.80 -9.71
CA ARG A 93 -4.42 -13.85 -8.97
C ARG A 93 -3.45 -14.79 -8.24
N THR A 94 -2.43 -14.22 -7.60
CA THR A 94 -1.57 -14.96 -6.67
C THR A 94 -2.35 -15.36 -5.42
N PRO A 95 -1.82 -16.26 -4.55
CA PRO A 95 -2.51 -16.65 -3.33
C PRO A 95 -3.00 -15.48 -2.49
N LYS A 96 -4.06 -15.71 -1.72
CA LYS A 96 -4.52 -14.75 -0.73
C LYS A 96 -3.40 -14.43 0.25
N GLU A 97 -3.30 -13.17 0.63
CA GLU A 97 -2.46 -12.72 1.74
C GLU A 97 -3.39 -12.20 2.82
N ASN A 98 -3.10 -12.47 4.09
CA ASN A 98 -3.97 -12.06 5.21
C ASN A 98 -5.44 -12.47 5.03
N TRP A 99 -5.66 -13.65 4.41
CA TRP A 99 -6.99 -14.20 4.07
C TRP A 99 -7.78 -13.38 3.03
N ALA A 100 -7.17 -12.37 2.41
CA ALA A 100 -7.81 -11.45 1.49
C ALA A 100 -7.20 -11.50 0.07
N ARG A 101 -8.05 -11.19 -0.92
CA ARG A 101 -7.66 -10.88 -2.29
C ARG A 101 -8.76 -9.99 -2.91
N PRO A 102 -8.56 -8.67 -3.01
CA PRO A 102 -7.30 -7.94 -2.78
C PRO A 102 -6.88 -7.84 -1.31
N ALA A 103 -5.57 -7.98 -1.05
CA ALA A 103 -4.92 -7.66 0.21
C ALA A 103 -4.18 -6.32 0.11
N ILE A 104 -4.00 -5.63 1.24
CA ILE A 104 -3.39 -4.30 1.34
C ILE A 104 -1.87 -4.38 1.22
N ASP A 105 -1.24 -5.36 1.90
CA ASP A 105 0.22 -5.51 1.93
C ASP A 105 0.87 -5.60 0.52
N PRO A 106 0.35 -6.38 -0.46
CA PRO A 106 0.90 -6.40 -1.82
C PRO A 106 0.94 -5.03 -2.50
N LEU A 107 -0.14 -4.25 -2.36
CA LEU A 107 -0.19 -2.90 -2.91
C LEU A 107 0.87 -2.03 -2.23
N PHE A 108 0.90 -2.02 -0.91
CA PHE A 108 1.78 -1.13 -0.16
C PHE A 108 3.26 -1.46 -0.39
N ARG A 109 3.65 -2.74 -0.38
CA ARG A 109 5.04 -3.17 -0.67
C ARG A 109 5.47 -2.73 -2.07
N SER A 110 4.63 -2.92 -3.08
CA SER A 110 4.95 -2.55 -4.46
C SER A 110 4.99 -1.03 -4.70
N VAL A 111 4.12 -0.26 -4.02
CA VAL A 111 4.15 1.21 -4.04
C VAL A 111 5.41 1.74 -3.37
N ALA A 112 5.79 1.16 -2.22
CA ALA A 112 7.02 1.51 -1.53
C ALA A 112 8.25 1.31 -2.45
N GLU A 113 8.31 0.18 -3.15
CA GLU A 113 9.40 -0.13 -4.07
C GLU A 113 9.44 0.83 -5.27
N ALA A 114 8.29 1.11 -5.88
CA ALA A 114 8.21 1.95 -7.08
C ALA A 114 8.42 3.45 -6.80
N TYR A 115 7.90 3.96 -5.68
CA TYR A 115 7.83 5.40 -5.41
C TYR A 115 8.74 5.89 -4.28
N GLY A 116 9.21 5.00 -3.40
CA GLY A 116 10.13 5.35 -2.31
C GLY A 116 9.64 6.58 -1.50
N PRO A 117 10.42 7.67 -1.42
CA PRO A 117 10.01 8.89 -0.72
C PRO A 117 8.73 9.56 -1.24
N ASN A 118 8.27 9.23 -2.45
CA ASN A 118 7.03 9.75 -3.03
C ASN A 118 5.80 8.89 -2.73
N ALA A 119 5.96 7.81 -1.97
CA ALA A 119 4.85 7.00 -1.46
C ALA A 119 4.24 7.60 -0.19
N ILE A 120 2.92 7.57 -0.10
CA ILE A 120 2.14 7.81 1.12
C ILE A 120 1.26 6.59 1.34
N GLY A 121 1.40 5.91 2.47
CA GLY A 121 0.55 4.80 2.88
C GLY A 121 -0.47 5.25 3.91
N VAL A 122 -1.72 4.85 3.75
CA VAL A 122 -2.82 5.20 4.66
C VAL A 122 -3.61 3.95 5.03
N ILE A 123 -3.65 3.60 6.31
CA ILE A 123 -4.51 2.53 6.83
C ILE A 123 -5.72 3.14 7.50
N LEU A 124 -6.91 2.75 7.07
CA LEU A 124 -8.19 3.15 7.64
C LEU A 124 -8.78 2.04 8.52
N THR A 125 -9.98 2.26 9.04
CA THR A 125 -10.80 1.30 9.76
C THR A 125 -10.81 -0.11 9.14
N GLY A 126 -10.75 -1.11 10.01
CA GLY A 126 -10.78 -2.52 9.62
C GLY A 126 -10.43 -3.48 10.76
N TYR A 127 -10.56 -4.77 10.47
CA TYR A 127 -10.17 -5.85 11.36
C TYR A 127 -8.76 -6.37 11.07
N LEU A 128 -8.19 -7.09 12.04
CA LEU A 128 -6.90 -7.76 11.91
C LEU A 128 -5.76 -6.78 11.62
N ASN A 129 -4.80 -7.14 10.76
CA ASN A 129 -3.50 -6.48 10.67
C ASN A 129 -2.97 -6.27 9.24
N ASP A 130 -3.75 -6.60 8.19
CA ASP A 130 -3.31 -6.40 6.81
C ASP A 130 -2.97 -4.92 6.56
N GLY A 131 -1.93 -4.69 5.78
CA GLY A 131 -1.35 -3.38 5.52
C GLY A 131 -0.25 -2.98 6.49
N SER A 132 -0.16 -3.57 7.69
CA SER A 132 0.86 -3.17 8.69
C SER A 132 2.29 -3.40 8.16
N LEU A 133 2.54 -4.55 7.52
CA LEU A 133 3.86 -4.88 6.96
C LEU A 133 4.18 -4.04 5.73
N GLY A 134 3.19 -3.83 4.87
CA GLY A 134 3.32 -2.96 3.71
C GLY A 134 3.56 -1.51 4.11
N LEU A 135 2.93 -1.02 5.18
CA LEU A 135 3.08 0.35 5.67
C LEU A 135 4.46 0.53 6.31
N ALA A 136 4.96 -0.48 7.03
CA ALA A 136 6.34 -0.52 7.49
C ALA A 136 7.33 -0.41 6.33
N GLU A 137 7.05 -1.07 5.20
CA GLU A 137 7.90 -1.02 4.01
C GLU A 137 7.88 0.36 3.35
N ILE A 138 6.70 1.01 3.25
CA ILE A 138 6.59 2.41 2.82
C ILE A 138 7.48 3.30 3.70
N LYS A 139 7.39 3.14 5.02
CA LYS A 139 8.19 3.93 5.96
C LYS A 139 9.69 3.67 5.81
N ARG A 140 10.09 2.40 5.70
CA ARG A 140 11.49 1.98 5.55
C ARG A 140 12.14 2.57 4.29
N ARG A 141 11.35 2.85 3.25
CA ARG A 141 11.82 3.48 2.00
C ARG A 141 11.70 5.00 1.96
N GLY A 142 11.45 5.63 3.11
CA GLY A 142 11.37 7.09 3.25
C GLY A 142 10.03 7.69 2.81
N GLY A 143 9.02 6.85 2.54
CA GLY A 143 7.65 7.29 2.35
C GLY A 143 7.00 7.72 3.66
N ILE A 144 5.75 8.21 3.57
CA ILE A 144 4.98 8.69 4.71
C ILE A 144 3.99 7.61 5.14
N ALA A 145 3.97 7.29 6.43
CA ALA A 145 3.03 6.32 7.02
C ALA A 145 1.95 7.04 7.84
N ILE A 146 0.69 6.83 7.46
CA ILE A 146 -0.48 7.45 8.09
C ILE A 146 -1.48 6.36 8.51
N VAL A 147 -2.10 6.54 9.66
CA VAL A 147 -3.25 5.73 10.07
C VAL A 147 -4.42 6.63 10.47
N GLN A 148 -5.64 6.15 10.23
CA GLN A 148 -6.82 6.65 10.94
C GLN A 148 -6.60 6.45 12.44
N ASP A 149 -6.96 7.44 13.24
CA ASP A 149 -6.95 7.30 14.70
C ASP A 149 -7.83 6.11 15.12
N PRO A 150 -7.31 5.10 15.84
CA PRO A 150 -8.11 3.97 16.31
C PRO A 150 -9.34 4.39 17.13
N ASP A 151 -9.29 5.51 17.86
CA ASP A 151 -10.43 6.00 18.65
C ASP A 151 -11.54 6.63 17.77
N ASP A 152 -11.23 6.95 16.51
CA ASP A 152 -12.15 7.46 15.49
C ASP A 152 -12.59 6.37 14.50
N ALA A 153 -11.90 5.22 14.48
CA ALA A 153 -12.19 4.13 13.57
C ALA A 153 -13.42 3.32 14.03
N ALA A 154 -14.33 3.02 13.10
CA ALA A 154 -15.47 2.13 13.37
C ALA A 154 -14.99 0.73 13.82
N TYR A 155 -13.88 0.28 13.25
CA TYR A 155 -13.20 -0.96 13.61
C TYR A 155 -11.71 -0.65 13.83
N PRO A 156 -11.23 -0.63 15.08
CA PRO A 156 -9.94 -0.05 15.44
C PRO A 156 -8.74 -1.01 15.29
N GLU A 157 -8.98 -2.30 15.05
CA GLU A 157 -7.91 -3.31 15.09
C GLU A 157 -6.84 -3.10 14.03
N MET A 158 -7.22 -2.85 12.78
CA MET A 158 -6.28 -2.65 11.67
C MET A 158 -5.43 -1.37 11.82
N PRO A 159 -6.00 -0.18 12.07
CA PRO A 159 -5.18 1.00 12.36
C PRO A 159 -4.41 0.87 13.67
N GLY A 160 -4.96 0.18 14.68
CA GLY A 160 -4.29 -0.09 15.96
C GLY A 160 -3.06 -0.99 15.79
N SER A 161 -3.17 -2.04 14.98
CA SER A 161 -2.06 -2.92 14.62
C SER A 161 -0.94 -2.13 13.93
N ALA A 162 -1.28 -1.30 12.95
CA ALA A 162 -0.31 -0.47 12.25
C ALA A 162 0.38 0.52 13.20
N ALA A 163 -0.37 1.15 14.11
CA ALA A 163 0.19 2.06 15.11
C ALA A 163 1.13 1.37 16.11
N ALA A 164 0.90 0.09 16.42
CA ALA A 164 1.76 -0.67 17.32
C ALA A 164 3.08 -1.13 16.69
N HIS A 165 3.11 -1.33 15.36
CA HIS A 165 4.23 -1.99 14.67
C HIS A 165 5.00 -1.07 13.70
N VAL A 166 4.47 0.11 13.37
CA VAL A 166 5.07 1.04 12.40
C VAL A 166 5.38 2.37 13.06
N ALA A 167 6.57 2.92 12.79
CA ALA A 167 6.90 4.30 13.16
C ALA A 167 6.09 5.28 12.30
N LEU A 168 4.90 5.65 12.76
CA LEU A 168 3.97 6.50 12.03
C LEU A 168 4.48 7.94 11.94
N ASP A 169 4.19 8.59 10.82
CA ASP A 169 4.33 10.04 10.68
C ASP A 169 3.09 10.75 11.21
N TYR A 170 1.91 10.17 10.98
CA TYR A 170 0.64 10.76 11.37
C TYR A 170 -0.35 9.72 11.86
N ARG A 171 -1.01 10.03 12.98
CA ARG A 171 -2.25 9.41 13.46
C ARG A 171 -3.28 10.51 13.53
N VAL A 172 -4.34 10.42 12.74
CA VAL A 172 -5.34 11.50 12.64
C VAL A 172 -6.75 10.95 12.50
N ALA A 173 -7.72 11.66 13.04
CA ALA A 173 -9.14 11.40 12.77
C ALA A 173 -9.43 11.50 11.27
N LEU A 174 -10.36 10.67 10.78
CA LEU A 174 -10.76 10.61 9.37
C LEU A 174 -11.16 11.97 8.83
N SER A 175 -11.84 12.80 9.64
CA SER A 175 -12.27 14.15 9.27
C SER A 175 -11.12 15.10 8.91
N ARG A 176 -9.89 14.87 9.43
CA ARG A 176 -8.70 15.69 9.17
C ARG A 176 -7.82 15.12 8.04
N MET A 177 -8.03 13.85 7.68
CA MET A 177 -7.24 13.13 6.69
C MET A 177 -7.20 13.81 5.31
N PRO A 178 -8.33 14.29 4.72
CA PRO A 178 -8.33 14.89 3.39
C PRO A 178 -7.41 16.12 3.31
N ARG A 179 -7.51 17.00 4.32
CA ARG A 179 -6.67 18.20 4.43
C ARG A 179 -5.19 17.84 4.54
N LEU A 180 -4.86 16.86 5.38
CA LEU A 180 -3.48 16.38 5.53
C LEU A 180 -2.92 15.85 4.20
N LEU A 181 -3.69 15.04 3.47
CA LEU A 181 -3.25 14.52 2.17
C LEU A 181 -2.96 15.64 1.16
N VAL A 182 -3.81 16.67 1.10
CA VAL A 182 -3.57 17.84 0.24
C VAL A 182 -2.28 18.58 0.65
N GLU A 183 -2.08 18.84 1.94
CA GLU A 183 -0.87 19.51 2.45
C GLU A 183 0.40 18.72 2.11
N LEU A 184 0.37 17.38 2.26
CA LEU A 184 1.52 16.53 1.99
C LEU A 184 1.86 16.43 0.50
N VAL A 185 0.85 16.40 -0.38
CA VAL A 185 1.08 16.36 -1.82
C VAL A 185 1.64 17.71 -2.30
N ASN A 186 1.03 18.83 -1.91
CA ASN A 186 1.48 20.17 -2.30
C ASN A 186 2.87 20.51 -1.72
N GLY A 187 3.16 20.06 -0.50
CA GLY A 187 4.47 20.26 0.13
C GLY A 187 5.63 19.54 -0.57
N LYS A 188 5.34 18.53 -1.41
CA LYS A 188 6.33 17.84 -2.25
C LYS A 188 6.52 18.49 -3.62
N GLU A 189 5.53 19.21 -4.13
CA GLU A 189 5.64 19.95 -5.40
C GLU A 189 6.59 21.16 -5.31
N GLY A 190 6.93 21.61 -4.09
CA GLY A 190 7.84 22.74 -3.83
C GLY A 190 9.21 22.39 -3.24
N LYS A 191 9.59 21.11 -3.13
CA LYS A 191 10.92 20.70 -2.66
C LYS A 191 11.67 19.95 -3.75
N GLU A 192 12.50 20.67 -4.52
CA GLU A 192 13.72 20.09 -5.07
C GLU A 192 14.53 19.56 -3.89
N ALA A 193 14.51 18.25 -3.69
CA ALA A 193 15.30 17.61 -2.66
C ALA A 193 16.79 17.76 -3.02
N ALA A 194 17.44 18.76 -2.43
CA ALA A 194 18.88 18.79 -2.28
C ALA A 194 19.31 17.48 -1.59
N MET A 195 20.09 16.69 -2.31
CA MET A 195 20.77 15.50 -1.80
C MET A 195 21.66 15.87 -0.60
N PRO A 196 21.56 15.16 0.54
CA PRO A 196 22.67 15.15 1.48
C PRO A 196 23.81 14.33 0.88
N ASN A 197 24.88 15.05 0.53
CA ASN A 197 26.16 14.51 0.14
C ASN A 197 26.76 13.72 1.31
N LYS A 198 27.05 12.43 1.10
CA LYS A 198 27.96 11.67 1.97
C LYS A 198 28.99 10.96 1.09
N THR A 199 30.08 11.68 0.86
CA THR A 199 31.36 11.12 0.44
C THR A 199 32.06 10.58 1.69
N SER A 200 32.38 9.28 1.70
CA SER A 200 33.70 8.73 2.04
C SER A 200 33.57 7.23 2.36
N GLN A 201 34.08 6.40 1.45
CA GLN A 201 34.52 5.03 1.72
C GLN A 201 35.75 5.06 2.66
N PRO A 202 36.15 3.89 3.19
CA PRO A 202 37.33 3.28 2.58
C PRO A 202 37.14 1.80 2.20
N GLU A 203 37.95 1.42 1.23
CA GLU A 203 38.03 0.15 0.50
C GLU A 203 38.61 -1.00 1.34
N ALA A 204 38.22 -2.23 1.00
CA ALA A 204 39.12 -3.38 1.02
C ALA A 204 38.62 -4.46 0.03
N GLU A 205 39.57 -4.98 -0.73
CA GLU A 205 39.49 -5.78 -1.96
C GLU A 205 39.01 -7.23 -1.79
N GLY A 206 38.56 -7.85 -2.89
CA GLY A 206 38.48 -9.31 -3.02
C GLY A 206 37.57 -9.81 -4.14
N ASP A 207 38.14 -9.96 -5.34
CA ASP A 207 37.79 -10.78 -6.52
C ASP A 207 36.34 -11.25 -6.80
N SER A 208 35.89 -10.97 -8.03
CA SER A 208 34.83 -11.72 -8.72
C SER A 208 35.42 -12.91 -9.49
N PRO A 209 34.67 -14.02 -9.63
CA PRO A 209 33.96 -14.17 -10.89
C PRO A 209 32.49 -14.60 -10.74
N THR A 210 31.68 -14.03 -11.62
CA THR A 210 30.25 -14.30 -11.85
C THR A 210 30.01 -15.60 -12.63
N ILE A 211 28.97 -16.37 -12.27
CA ILE A 211 27.94 -16.90 -13.21
C ILE A 211 26.56 -16.99 -12.48
N ASP A 212 25.54 -16.29 -13.01
CA ASP A 212 24.09 -16.27 -12.68
C ASP A 212 23.63 -16.13 -11.22
N GLY A 213 24.02 -15.02 -10.59
CA GLY A 213 23.68 -14.63 -9.21
C GLY A 213 22.22 -14.25 -8.91
N ALA A 214 21.23 -15.08 -9.27
CA ALA A 214 19.85 -14.93 -8.79
C ALA A 214 19.50 -16.05 -7.80
N LYS A 215 19.37 -15.73 -6.51
CA LYS A 215 18.57 -16.55 -5.59
C LYS A 215 17.11 -16.37 -5.99
N PHE A 216 16.59 -17.23 -6.86
CA PHE A 216 15.17 -17.51 -6.86
C PHE A 216 14.90 -18.37 -5.63
N ASP A 217 14.22 -17.81 -4.63
CA ASP A 217 13.55 -18.64 -3.64
C ASP A 217 12.60 -19.54 -4.42
N ARG A 218 12.90 -20.84 -4.46
CA ARG A 218 12.02 -21.83 -5.06
C ARG A 218 10.67 -21.67 -4.37
N PRO A 219 9.57 -21.43 -5.10
CA PRO A 219 8.25 -21.50 -4.49
C PRO A 219 8.16 -22.85 -3.81
N LEU A 220 7.80 -22.85 -2.53
CA LEU A 220 7.47 -24.09 -1.85
C LEU A 220 6.41 -24.79 -2.71
N ALA A 221 6.55 -26.10 -2.89
CA ALA A 221 5.60 -26.93 -3.62
C ALA A 221 4.29 -27.10 -2.80
N LEU A 222 3.79 -26.01 -2.25
CA LEU A 222 2.55 -25.91 -1.52
C LEU A 222 1.64 -24.98 -2.32
N THR A 223 0.56 -25.54 -2.82
CA THR A 223 -0.51 -24.81 -3.48
C THR A 223 -1.54 -24.40 -2.43
N CYS A 224 -2.00 -23.16 -2.51
CA CYS A 224 -3.12 -22.69 -1.69
C CYS A 224 -4.36 -23.53 -2.03
N PRO A 225 -4.97 -24.25 -1.07
CA PRO A 225 -6.09 -25.16 -1.35
C PRO A 225 -7.37 -24.41 -1.80
N GLU A 226 -7.47 -23.11 -1.52
CA GLU A 226 -8.62 -22.30 -1.93
C GLU A 226 -8.52 -21.76 -3.37
N CYS A 227 -7.30 -21.54 -3.89
CA CYS A 227 -7.15 -20.85 -5.18
C CYS A 227 -6.14 -21.51 -6.15
N GLY A 228 -5.47 -22.59 -5.74
CA GLY A 228 -4.49 -23.32 -6.55
C GLY A 228 -3.18 -22.58 -6.84
N GLY A 229 -2.95 -21.40 -6.23
CA GLY A 229 -1.74 -20.59 -6.44
C GLY A 229 -0.56 -21.07 -5.61
N ALA A 230 0.67 -20.87 -6.10
CA ALA A 230 1.90 -21.24 -5.41
C ALA A 230 2.20 -20.30 -4.22
N LEU A 231 2.44 -20.87 -3.03
CA LEU A 231 2.80 -20.12 -1.83
C LEU A 231 4.29 -19.76 -1.82
N LEU A 232 4.61 -18.54 -1.37
CA LEU A 232 5.98 -18.05 -1.20
C LEU A 232 6.26 -17.89 0.30
N GLN A 233 7.47 -18.27 0.73
CA GLN A 233 7.90 -18.04 2.11
C GLN A 233 8.33 -16.59 2.28
N SER A 234 7.70 -15.87 3.21
CA SER A 234 8.22 -14.62 3.76
C SER A 234 8.95 -14.94 5.06
N GLY A 235 10.23 -14.54 5.15
CA GLY A 235 11.05 -14.85 6.32
C GLY A 235 10.57 -14.12 7.58
N THR A 236 9.97 -14.85 8.52
CA THR A 236 10.32 -14.90 9.96
C THR A 236 9.35 -15.78 10.77
N GLY A 237 9.88 -16.82 11.41
CA GLY A 237 9.49 -17.28 12.76
C GLY A 237 8.34 -18.28 12.95
N CYS A 238 8.68 -19.57 13.09
CA CYS A 238 8.00 -20.43 14.08
C CYS A 238 9.08 -21.09 14.94
N HIS A 239 9.24 -20.61 16.17
CA HIS A 239 10.01 -21.30 17.20
C HIS A 239 9.10 -22.31 17.90
N SER A 240 9.24 -23.59 17.57
CA SER A 240 8.84 -24.68 18.46
C SER A 240 10.08 -25.18 19.21
N ARG A 241 10.32 -24.65 20.41
CA ARG A 241 11.09 -25.38 21.42
C ARG A 241 10.09 -26.28 22.15
N ASN A 242 10.13 -27.57 21.87
CA ASN A 242 9.67 -28.58 22.80
C ASN A 242 10.92 -29.19 23.44
N GLU A 243 11.22 -28.76 24.65
CA GLU A 243 11.94 -29.56 25.64
C GLU A 243 10.90 -29.93 26.71
N ILE A 244 10.54 -31.21 26.75
CA ILE A 244 10.56 -32.16 27.88
C ILE A 244 9.93 -33.46 27.37
#